data_AF-A0A2V2U6Y5-F1
#
_entry.id   AF-A0A2V2U6Y5-F1
#
_cell.length_a   1.000
_cell.length_b   1.000
_cell.length_c   1.000
_cell.angle_alpha   90.00
_cell.angle_beta   90.00
_cell.angle_gamma   90.00
#
_symmetry.space_group_name_H-M   'P 1'
#
loop_
_entity.id
_entity.type
_entity.pdbx_description
1 polymer ?
#
loop_
_entity_poly.entity_id
_entity_poly.type
_entity_poly.pdbx_seq_one_letter_code
_entity_poly.pdbx_strand_id
1 'polypeptide(L)'
;MIITNPWLNEDGVLIDVSFLKSANDEIKKMNKGKVGAPFQYPYSYIEFVAFLKVGFKIPYRTVQGIVRGLSEYLRIEEMHFTHIRRSILKIKPSVRNLGFEGEEDDDKPITLIVDA
;
A
#
# COMPACT_ATOMS: atom_id res chain seq x y z
N MET A 1 1.93 5.25 -7.50
CA MET A 1 1.49 5.60 -8.87
C MET A 1 2.54 5.06 -9.83
N ILE A 2 2.19 4.24 -10.83
CA ILE A 2 3.17 3.81 -11.85
C ILE A 2 3.26 4.94 -12.87
N ILE A 3 4.44 5.56 -12.98
CA ILE A 3 4.76 6.53 -14.02
C ILE A 3 5.51 5.73 -15.09
N THR A 4 4.99 5.66 -16.31
CA THR A 4 5.74 5.10 -17.45
C THR A 4 6.63 6.21 -18.00
N ASN A 5 7.94 5.99 -18.07
CA ASN A 5 8.91 6.95 -18.59
C ASN A 5 9.36 6.49 -19.99
N PRO A 6 9.16 7.28 -21.06
CA PRO A 6 9.43 6.86 -22.45
C PRO A 6 10.89 6.50 -22.75
N TRP A 7 11.82 6.86 -21.86
CA TRP A 7 13.26 6.64 -22.00
C TRP A 7 13.78 5.45 -21.19
N LEU A 8 12.90 4.79 -20.42
CA LEU A 8 13.22 3.53 -19.76
C LEU A 8 12.98 2.42 -20.78
N ASN A 9 13.97 1.55 -21.03
CA ASN A 9 13.80 0.37 -21.88
C ASN A 9 12.54 -0.39 -21.42
N GLU A 10 11.78 -0.95 -22.38
CA GLU A 10 10.42 -1.47 -22.22
C GLU A 10 10.23 -2.54 -21.13
N ASP A 11 11.32 -3.03 -20.52
CA ASP A 11 11.37 -4.10 -19.51
C ASP A 11 11.51 -3.60 -18.05
N GLY A 12 11.53 -2.28 -17.80
CA GLY A 12 11.76 -1.70 -16.48
C GLY A 12 10.48 -1.41 -15.67
N VAL A 13 10.48 -1.72 -14.37
CA VAL A 13 9.40 -1.33 -13.44
C VAL A 13 9.83 -0.12 -12.62
N LEU A 14 9.05 0.97 -12.69
CA LEU A 14 9.21 2.14 -11.83
C LEU A 14 8.33 2.02 -10.58
N ILE A 15 8.97 2.19 -9.43
CA ILE A 15 8.33 2.12 -8.13
C ILE A 15 8.45 3.48 -7.46
N ASP A 16 7.30 4.03 -7.05
CA ASP A 16 7.24 5.25 -6.26
C ASP A 16 7.64 4.98 -4.80
N VAL A 17 8.75 5.57 -4.37
CA VAL A 17 9.27 5.50 -3.00
C VAL A 17 9.27 6.86 -2.31
N SER A 18 8.51 7.83 -2.84
CA SER A 18 8.43 9.19 -2.29
C SER A 18 7.88 9.23 -0.86
N PHE A 19 7.05 8.25 -0.49
CA PHE A 19 6.46 8.10 0.86
C PHE A 19 7.51 8.03 1.98
N LEU A 20 8.74 7.60 1.67
CA LEU A 20 9.83 7.55 2.64
C LEU A 20 10.17 8.90 3.27
N LYS A 21 9.92 9.99 2.54
CA LYS A 21 10.20 11.35 3.03
C LYS A 21 9.30 11.73 4.22
N SER A 22 8.05 11.23 4.24
CA SER A 22 7.06 11.53 5.27
C SER A 22 6.82 10.40 6.27
N ALA A 23 7.45 9.24 6.07
CA ALA A 23 7.22 8.02 6.86
C ALA A 23 7.34 8.24 8.39
N ASN A 24 8.37 8.97 8.83
CA ASN A 24 8.58 9.25 10.26
C ASN A 24 7.49 10.14 10.86
N ASP A 25 7.07 11.16 10.12
CA ASP A 25 6.02 12.08 10.59
C ASP A 25 4.65 11.40 10.59
N GLU A 26 4.41 10.51 9.64
CA GLU A 26 3.21 9.68 9.60
C GLU A 26 3.13 8.75 10.82
N ILE A 27 4.21 8.01 11.15
CA ILE A 27 4.25 7.16 12.36
C ILE A 27 4.01 7.99 13.63
N LYS A 28 4.63 9.18 13.74
CA LYS A 28 4.41 10.09 14.88
C LYS A 28 2.94 10.49 14.99
N LYS A 29 2.30 10.84 13.87
CA LYS A 29 0.87 11.18 13.83
C LYS A 29 0.00 9.98 14.22
N MET A 30 0.28 8.80 13.69
CA MET A 30 -0.46 7.57 13.99
C MET A 30 -0.36 7.14 15.46
N ASN A 31 0.77 7.42 16.10
CA ASN A 31 0.99 7.12 17.51
C ASN A 31 0.58 8.26 18.46
N LYS A 32 0.19 9.43 17.95
CA LYS A 32 -0.21 10.57 18.79
C LYS A 32 -1.44 10.20 19.62
N GLY A 33 -1.28 10.20 20.95
CA GLY A 33 -2.36 9.87 21.88
C GLY A 33 -2.78 8.40 21.90
N LYS A 34 -2.02 7.50 21.26
CA LYS A 34 -2.31 6.07 21.25
C LYS A 34 -1.97 5.45 22.60
N VAL A 35 -2.93 4.74 23.18
CA VAL A 35 -2.74 3.94 24.41
C VAL A 35 -2.65 2.45 24.01
N GLY A 36 -1.52 1.81 24.30
CA GLY A 36 -1.22 0.43 23.91
C GLY A 36 0.04 0.31 23.03
N ALA A 37 0.22 -0.85 22.39
CA ALA A 37 1.41 -1.09 21.55
C ALA A 37 1.47 -0.09 20.37
N PRO A 38 2.59 0.64 20.19
CA PRO A 38 2.71 1.65 19.14
C PRO A 38 2.74 1.00 17.75
N PHE A 39 2.30 1.76 16.74
CA PHE A 39 2.55 1.45 15.35
C PHE A 39 4.05 1.56 15.06
N GLN A 40 4.61 0.54 14.44
CA GLN A 40 6.02 0.52 14.01
C GLN A 40 6.18 0.94 12.56
N TYR A 41 5.14 0.77 11.74
CA TYR A 41 5.18 1.01 10.31
C TYR A 41 4.11 2.04 9.91
N PRO A 42 4.42 3.00 9.02
CA PRO A 42 3.44 3.94 8.50
C PRO A 42 2.42 3.22 7.61
N TYR A 43 1.22 3.79 7.44
CA TYR A 43 0.22 3.26 6.52
C TYR A 43 0.72 3.28 5.08
N SER A 44 1.41 4.35 4.66
CA SER A 44 1.99 4.45 3.31
C SER A 44 2.98 3.31 3.00
N TYR A 45 3.76 2.86 3.98
CA TYR A 45 4.63 1.70 3.81
C TYR A 45 3.84 0.38 3.73
N ILE A 46 2.79 0.24 4.56
CA ILE A 46 1.89 -0.92 4.48
C ILE A 46 1.22 -0.98 3.10
N GLU A 47 0.80 0.16 2.54
CA GLU A 47 0.23 0.27 1.19
C GLU A 47 1.24 -0.11 0.11
N PHE A 48 2.48 0.36 0.21
CA PHE A 48 3.57 -0.04 -0.70
C PHE A 48 3.77 -1.56 -0.71
N VAL A 49 3.84 -2.19 0.47
CA VAL A 49 4.00 -3.64 0.58
C VAL A 49 2.73 -4.39 0.14
N ALA A 50 1.55 -3.82 0.38
CA ALA A 50 0.27 -4.33 -0.13
C ALA A 50 0.23 -4.34 -1.65
N PHE A 51 0.72 -3.27 -2.29
CA PHE A 51 0.85 -3.18 -3.73
C PHE A 51 1.78 -4.27 -4.27
N LEU A 52 2.94 -4.50 -3.66
CA LEU A 52 3.82 -5.62 -4.04
C LEU A 52 3.11 -6.98 -3.93
N LYS A 53 2.38 -7.20 -2.84
CA LYS A 53 1.66 -8.45 -2.57
C LYS A 53 0.51 -8.69 -3.53
N VAL A 54 -0.33 -7.68 -3.73
CA VAL A 54 -1.62 -7.79 -4.43
C VAL A 54 -1.44 -7.51 -5.92
N GLY A 55 -0.76 -6.42 -6.27
CA GLY A 55 -0.54 -5.99 -7.65
C GLY A 55 0.26 -7.02 -8.46
N PHE A 56 1.36 -7.54 -7.90
CA PHE A 56 2.18 -8.55 -8.57
C PHE A 56 1.87 -10.00 -8.13
N LYS A 57 0.86 -10.20 -7.28
CA LYS A 57 0.46 -11.53 -6.75
C LYS A 57 1.60 -12.32 -6.08
N ILE A 58 2.62 -11.66 -5.54
CA ILE A 58 3.83 -12.28 -4.97
C ILE A 58 3.51 -12.96 -3.61
N PRO A 59 4.10 -14.10 -3.23
CA PRO A 59 3.94 -14.68 -1.89
C PRO A 59 4.50 -13.78 -0.77
N TYR A 60 3.87 -13.76 0.41
CA TYR A 60 4.27 -12.90 1.54
C TYR A 60 5.75 -13.03 1.93
N ARG A 61 6.30 -14.25 1.90
CA ARG A 61 7.72 -14.51 2.23
C ARG A 61 8.66 -13.91 1.18
N THR A 62 8.28 -13.96 -0.09
CA THR A 62 9.04 -13.34 -1.19
C THR A 62 8.95 -11.82 -1.09
N VAL A 63 7.79 -11.26 -0.75
CA VAL A 63 7.65 -9.82 -0.48
C VAL A 63 8.57 -9.37 0.66
N GLN A 64 8.64 -10.11 1.76
CA GLN A 64 9.61 -9.84 2.83
C GLN A 64 11.06 -9.85 2.31
N GLY A 65 11.42 -10.84 1.47
CA GLY A 65 12.75 -10.91 0.85
C GLY A 65 13.08 -9.70 -0.02
N ILE A 66 12.11 -9.26 -0.84
CA ILE A 66 12.24 -8.04 -1.67
C ILE A 66 12.45 -6.81 -0.78
N VAL A 67 11.59 -6.63 0.22
CA VAL A 67 11.66 -5.52 1.18
C VAL A 67 12.99 -5.52 1.93
N ARG A 68 13.48 -6.70 2.34
CA ARG A 68 14.79 -6.85 2.99
C ARG A 68 15.92 -6.40 2.06
N GLY A 69 15.91 -6.82 0.79
CA GLY A 69 16.90 -6.33 -0.17
C GLY A 69 16.80 -4.82 -0.40
N LEU A 70 15.57 -4.28 -0.48
CA LEU A 70 15.35 -2.84 -0.62
C LEU A 70 15.81 -2.04 0.61
N SER A 71 15.80 -2.62 1.82
CA SER A 71 16.26 -1.96 3.04
C SER A 71 17.76 -1.62 3.04
N GLU A 72 18.53 -2.27 2.17
CA GLU A 72 19.95 -1.96 1.98
C GLU A 72 20.16 -0.66 1.18
N TYR A 73 19.19 -0.27 0.36
CA TYR A 73 19.26 0.89 -0.53
C TYR A 73 18.36 2.04 -0.11
N LEU A 74 17.24 1.71 0.55
CA LEU A 74 16.22 2.64 1.01
C LEU A 74 16.18 2.63 2.53
N ARG A 75 15.89 3.77 3.14
CA ARG A 75 15.72 3.91 4.60
C ARG A 75 14.38 3.32 5.07
N ILE A 76 14.18 2.03 4.82
CA ILE A 76 13.03 1.23 5.27
C ILE A 76 13.49 0.14 6.21
N GLU A 77 12.66 -0.18 7.19
CA GLU A 77 12.87 -1.34 8.05
C GLU A 77 12.21 -2.58 7.45
N GLU A 78 12.87 -3.73 7.56
CA GLU A 78 12.28 -5.00 7.17
C GLU A 78 10.99 -5.27 7.96
N MET A 79 9.91 -5.62 7.25
CA MET A 79 8.66 -6.05 7.87
C MET A 79 8.52 -7.57 7.74
N HIS A 80 8.45 -8.28 8.87
CA HIS A 80 8.27 -9.73 8.87
C HIS A 80 6.95 -10.14 8.19
N PHE A 81 6.95 -11.23 7.40
CA PHE A 81 5.82 -11.64 6.56
C PHE A 81 4.49 -11.80 7.32
N THR A 82 4.52 -12.21 8.59
CA THR A 82 3.32 -12.30 9.43
C THR A 82 2.72 -10.94 9.72
N HIS A 83 3.56 -9.92 9.91
CA HIS A 83 3.14 -8.55 10.12
C HIS A 83 2.57 -7.98 8.81
N ILE A 84 3.24 -8.21 7.67
CA ILE A 84 2.73 -7.86 6.33
C ILE A 84 1.29 -8.40 6.15
N ARG A 85 1.09 -9.70 6.34
CA ARG A 85 -0.23 -10.33 6.20
C ARG A 85 -1.26 -9.72 7.14
N ARG A 86 -0.92 -9.55 8.42
CA ARG A 86 -1.84 -8.97 9.43
C ARG A 86 -2.23 -7.54 9.08
N SER A 87 -1.27 -6.72 8.63
CA SER A 87 -1.51 -5.33 8.26
C SER A 87 -2.40 -5.22 7.02
N ILE A 88 -2.12 -6.01 5.98
CA ILE A 88 -2.93 -6.02 4.74
C ILE A 88 -4.36 -6.48 5.04
N LEU A 89 -4.55 -7.54 5.82
CA LEU A 89 -5.90 -8.02 6.18
C LEU A 89 -6.71 -7.04 7.05
N LYS A 90 -6.04 -6.09 7.72
CA LYS A 90 -6.70 -5.03 8.47
C LYS A 90 -7.18 -3.89 7.58
N ILE A 91 -6.67 -3.77 6.36
CA ILE A 91 -7.17 -2.80 5.37
C ILE A 91 -8.58 -3.25 5.01
N LYS A 92 -9.59 -2.57 5.57
CA LYS A 92 -10.99 -2.83 5.23
C LYS A 92 -11.27 -2.19 3.86
N PRO A 93 -11.57 -2.97 2.81
CA PRO A 93 -12.10 -2.39 1.59
C PRO A 93 -13.43 -1.73 1.93
N SER A 94 -13.50 -0.41 1.79
CA SER A 94 -14.72 0.36 1.97
C SER A 94 -15.11 0.88 0.60
N VAL A 95 -16.36 0.62 0.19
CA VAL A 95 -16.94 1.17 -1.05
C VAL A 95 -16.88 2.69 -1.08
N ARG A 96 -16.89 3.35 0.08
CA ARG A 96 -16.76 4.80 0.24
C ARG A 96 -15.38 5.33 -0.18
N ASN A 97 -14.35 4.47 -0.24
CA ASN A 97 -12.98 4.86 -0.63
C ASN A 97 -12.71 4.67 -2.13
N LEU A 98 -13.69 4.22 -2.92
CA LEU A 98 -13.52 3.94 -4.35
C LEU A 98 -13.76 5.16 -5.25
N GLY A 99 -13.93 6.36 -4.69
CA GLY A 99 -14.09 7.58 -5.48
C GLY A 99 -15.35 7.57 -6.34
N PHE A 100 -16.40 6.86 -5.90
CA PHE A 100 -17.76 7.21 -6.33
C PHE A 100 -18.06 8.58 -5.73
N GLU A 101 -17.54 9.63 -6.36
CA GLU A 101 -18.12 10.95 -6.26
C GLU A 101 -19.56 10.74 -6.72
N GLY A 102 -20.49 10.88 -5.78
CA GLY A 102 -21.87 11.13 -6.19
C GLY A 102 -21.81 12.44 -6.95
N GLU A 103 -21.71 12.38 -8.28
CA GLU A 103 -22.34 13.41 -9.09
C GLU A 103 -23.78 13.53 -8.55
N GLU A 104 -24.25 14.75 -8.35
CA GLU A 104 -25.52 15.12 -7.70
C GLU A 104 -26.79 14.61 -8.44
N ASP A 105 -26.70 13.49 -9.14
CA ASP A 105 -27.75 12.83 -9.91
C ASP A 105 -27.97 11.42 -9.34
N ASP A 106 -28.62 11.37 -8.18
CA ASP A 106 -28.97 10.17 -7.38
C ASP A 106 -29.82 9.13 -8.15
N ASP A 107 -30.25 9.45 -9.38
CA ASP A 107 -31.15 8.62 -10.19
C ASP A 107 -30.44 7.77 -11.26
N LYS A 108 -29.11 7.83 -11.39
CA LYS A 108 -28.42 7.00 -12.40
C LYS A 108 -28.28 5.55 -11.89
N PRO A 109 -28.97 4.57 -12.51
CA PRO A 109 -28.88 3.19 -12.04
C PRO A 109 -27.47 2.63 -12.23
N ILE A 110 -26.90 2.08 -11.16
CA ILE A 110 -25.63 1.34 -11.24
C ILE A 110 -25.95 -0.10 -11.63
N THR A 111 -25.48 -0.53 -12.80
CA THR A 111 -25.57 -1.94 -13.20
C THR A 111 -24.47 -2.75 -12.52
N LEU A 112 -24.86 -3.65 -11.62
CA LEU A 112 -23.97 -4.63 -11.00
C LEU A 112 -24.08 -5.95 -11.75
N ILE A 113 -23.00 -6.40 -12.37
CA ILE A 113 -22.91 -7.72 -12.96
C ILE A 113 -22.19 -8.62 -11.97
N VAL A 114 -22.85 -9.71 -11.56
CA VAL A 114 -22.30 -10.73 -10.68
C VAL A 114 -22.20 -12.02 -11.50
N ASP A 115 -21.01 -12.59 -11.58
CA ASP A 115 -20.77 -13.93 -12.13
C ASP A 115 -20.41 -14.88 -10.97
N ALA A 116 -20.92 -16.11 -11.02
CA ALA A 116 -20.90 -17.07 -9.91
C ALA A 116 -19.70 -18.04 -9.96
#